data_AF-A0A7Y8EZ22-F1
#
_entry.id   AF-A0A7Y8EZ22-F1
#
_cell.length_a   1.000
_cell.length_b   1.000
_cell.length_c   1.000
_cell.angle_alpha   90.00
_cell.angle_beta   90.00
_cell.angle_gamma   90.00
#
_symmetry.space_group_name_H-M   'P 1'
#
loop_
_entity.id
_entity.type
_entity.pdbx_description
1 polymer ?
#
loop_
_entity_poly.entity_id
_entity_poly.type
_entity_poly.pdbx_seq_one_letter_code
_entity_poly.pdbx_strand_id
1 'polypeptide(L)'
;MRVMSDGMVRGVPKSDCINFRLPGAGVMVANRDGYADRNGETLGMAPVARYSSNTVMTELLVPAGQPIAFHYIGDRCYNMFSFVPEAGMDYELDAANRYKCGVTLKRMLVGEIKGSLVPLGESKLCNWADNF
;
A
#
# COMPACT_ATOMS: atom_id res chain seq x y z
N MET A 1 -4.35 0.61 8.48
CA MET A 1 -4.11 -0.05 7.18
C MET A 1 -2.82 -0.83 7.27
N ARG A 2 -2.87 -2.12 6.94
CA ARG A 2 -1.71 -2.99 6.74
C ARG A 2 -1.29 -2.99 5.28
N VAL A 3 -0.01 -2.83 5.02
CA VAL A 3 0.59 -2.97 3.68
C VAL A 3 1.57 -4.13 3.72
N MET A 4 1.44 -5.07 2.78
CA MET A 4 2.31 -6.23 2.61
C MET A 4 2.86 -6.25 1.18
N SER A 5 4.17 -6.47 1.04
CA SER A 5 4.80 -6.51 -0.28
C SER A 5 6.10 -7.32 -0.31
N ASP A 6 6.45 -7.86 -1.49
CA ASP A 6 7.77 -8.43 -1.80
C ASP A 6 8.69 -7.42 -2.50
N GLY A 7 8.19 -6.21 -2.74
CA GLY A 7 8.91 -5.09 -3.32
C GLY A 7 8.80 -3.84 -2.45
N MET A 8 8.68 -2.69 -3.11
CA MET A 8 8.47 -1.40 -2.47
C MET A 8 7.06 -0.90 -2.77
N VAL A 9 6.37 -0.39 -1.74
CA VAL A 9 5.11 0.33 -1.91
C VAL A 9 5.29 1.73 -1.36
N ARG A 10 5.08 2.72 -2.23
CA ARG A 10 5.00 4.13 -1.86
C ARG A 10 3.53 4.56 -1.87
N GLY A 11 3.17 5.44 -0.96
CA GLY A 11 1.82 6.02 -0.89
C GLY A 11 1.86 7.54 -1.00
N VAL A 12 0.80 8.11 -1.55
CA VAL A 12 0.57 9.55 -1.69
C VAL A 12 -0.81 9.85 -1.11
N PRO A 13 -0.89 10.27 0.17
CA PRO A 13 -2.17 10.55 0.80
C PRO A 13 -2.82 11.79 0.16
N LYS A 14 -4.16 11.81 0.17
CA LYS A 14 -4.97 12.95 -0.33
C LYS A 14 -4.77 13.24 -1.82
N SER A 15 -4.46 12.21 -2.60
CA SER A 15 -4.24 12.29 -4.04
C SER A 15 -4.72 11.01 -4.73
N ASP A 16 -5.25 11.15 -5.94
CA ASP A 16 -5.60 10.04 -6.83
C ASP A 16 -4.51 9.76 -7.89
N CYS A 17 -3.48 10.61 -7.96
CA CYS A 17 -2.30 10.48 -8.82
C CYS A 17 -0.99 10.46 -8.01
N ILE A 18 0.09 9.97 -8.62
CA ILE A 18 1.41 9.86 -8.01
C ILE A 18 2.16 11.19 -8.11
N ASN A 19 2.41 11.81 -6.95
CA ASN A 19 3.32 12.92 -6.77
C ASN A 19 4.01 12.84 -5.39
N PHE A 20 5.28 12.43 -5.39
CA PHE A 20 6.04 12.22 -4.15
C PHE A 20 6.51 13.52 -3.47
N ARG A 21 6.24 14.68 -4.06
CA ARG A 21 6.49 15.99 -3.43
C ARG A 21 5.34 16.44 -2.53
N LEU A 22 4.19 15.76 -2.58
CA LEU A 22 3.05 16.09 -1.74
C LEU A 22 3.34 15.73 -0.27
N PRO A 23 2.86 16.54 0.69
CA PRO A 23 3.04 16.26 2.11
C PRO A 23 2.51 14.87 2.51
N GLY A 24 3.34 14.11 3.23
CA GLY A 24 3.01 12.76 3.68
C GLY A 24 3.18 11.68 2.61
N ALA A 25 3.59 12.04 1.38
CA ALA A 25 4.00 11.06 0.40
C ALA A 25 5.34 10.41 0.80
N GLY A 26 5.49 9.11 0.57
CA GLY A 26 6.70 8.40 0.99
C GLY A 26 6.63 6.89 0.82
N VAL A 27 7.70 6.24 1.26
CA VAL A 27 7.80 4.78 1.31
C VAL A 27 7.01 4.27 2.51
N MET A 28 6.10 3.32 2.28
CA MET A 28 5.38 2.63 3.35
C MET A 28 6.13 1.36 3.76
N VAL A 29 6.44 0.52 2.77
CA VAL A 29 7.25 -0.70 2.92
C VAL A 29 8.28 -0.81 1.81
N ALA A 30 9.41 -1.43 2.10
CA ALA A 30 10.43 -1.77 1.09
C ALA A 30 11.17 -3.05 1.47
N ASN A 31 11.22 -4.03 0.57
CA ASN A 31 12.02 -5.25 0.71
C ASN A 31 13.51 -5.04 0.32
N ARG A 32 14.03 -3.83 0.47
CA ARG A 32 15.44 -3.49 0.18
C ARG A 32 15.91 -2.46 1.18
N ASP A 33 17.17 -2.60 1.58
CA ASP A 33 17.81 -1.64 2.48
C ASP A 33 18.04 -0.28 1.78
N GLY A 34 18.16 0.78 2.59
CA GLY A 34 18.47 2.14 2.12
C GLY A 34 17.27 3.04 1.86
N TYR A 35 16.05 2.60 2.17
CA TYR A 35 14.84 3.42 2.12
C TYR A 35 14.42 3.84 3.54
N ALA A 36 13.81 5.02 3.66
CA ALA A 36 13.15 5.46 4.89
C ALA A 36 11.75 4.81 4.98
N ASP A 37 11.71 3.48 5.04
CA ASP A 37 10.50 2.69 5.19
C ASP A 37 10.06 2.57 6.65
N ARG A 38 8.88 1.98 6.86
CA ARG A 38 8.28 1.75 8.18
C ARG A 38 8.05 0.25 8.40
N ASN A 39 8.92 -0.59 7.85
CA ASN A 39 8.80 -2.04 7.96
C ASN A 39 8.70 -2.47 9.43
N GLY A 40 7.78 -3.38 9.73
CA GLY A 40 7.58 -3.95 11.06
C GLY A 40 6.75 -3.09 12.03
N GLU A 41 6.34 -1.87 11.65
CA GLU A 41 5.41 -1.11 12.49
C GLU A 41 4.06 -1.83 12.61
N THR A 42 3.50 -1.83 13.80
CA THR A 42 2.22 -2.46 14.12
C THR A 42 1.30 -1.51 14.87
N LEU A 43 0.01 -1.56 14.53
CA LEU A 43 -1.10 -0.89 15.20
C LEU A 43 -2.01 -1.89 15.92
N GLY A 44 -1.59 -3.15 16.06
CA GLY A 44 -2.35 -4.20 16.71
C GLY A 44 -3.42 -4.86 15.83
N MET A 45 -3.30 -4.77 14.50
CA MET A 45 -4.21 -5.51 13.61
C MET A 45 -3.96 -7.02 13.77
N ALA A 46 -5.02 -7.83 13.62
CA ALA A 46 -4.92 -9.28 13.82
C ALA A 46 -3.88 -9.93 12.89
N PRO A 47 -2.98 -10.80 13.39
CA PRO A 47 -1.80 -11.24 12.64
C PRO A 47 -2.17 -12.06 11.40
N VAL A 48 -1.37 -11.92 10.34
CA VAL A 48 -1.52 -12.67 9.09
C VAL A 48 -0.21 -13.33 8.69
N ALA A 49 -0.32 -14.44 7.95
CA ALA A 49 0.84 -15.17 7.48
C ALA A 49 1.58 -14.37 6.38
N ARG A 50 2.91 -14.35 6.47
CA ARG A 50 3.76 -13.95 5.36
C ARG A 50 3.72 -15.04 4.30
N TYR A 51 3.72 -14.64 3.03
CA TYR A 51 3.71 -15.59 1.92
C TYR A 51 5.13 -16.07 1.55
N SER A 52 6.17 -15.32 1.93
CA SER A 52 7.58 -15.72 1.78
C SER A 52 8.48 -15.02 2.80
N SER A 53 9.75 -15.44 2.89
CA SER A 53 10.77 -14.73 3.68
C SER A 53 11.01 -13.29 3.23
N ASN A 54 10.66 -12.98 1.98
CA ASN A 54 10.84 -11.68 1.35
C ASN A 54 9.63 -10.76 1.56
N THR A 55 8.59 -11.22 2.26
CA THR A 55 7.41 -10.40 2.56
C THR A 55 7.75 -9.40 3.65
N VAL A 56 7.80 -8.11 3.29
CA VAL A 56 7.81 -7.01 4.24
C VAL A 56 6.38 -6.53 4.51
N MET A 57 6.15 -6.02 5.71
CA MET A 57 4.86 -5.48 6.10
C MET A 57 4.99 -4.30 7.05
N THR A 58 3.97 -3.44 7.05
CA THR A 58 3.80 -2.34 8.00
C THR A 58 2.32 -2.12 8.27
N GLU A 59 1.99 -1.54 9.41
CA GLU A 59 0.64 -1.08 9.75
C GLU A 59 0.70 0.42 10.05
N LEU A 60 -0.07 1.20 9.31
CA LEU A 60 -0.04 2.66 9.32
C LEU A 60 -1.45 3.23 9.38
N LEU A 61 -1.57 4.40 10.00
CA LEU A 61 -2.77 5.22 9.93
C LEU A 61 -2.80 5.96 8.60
N VAL A 62 -3.96 5.96 7.96
CA VAL A 62 -4.17 6.61 6.66
C VAL A 62 -5.40 7.53 6.75
N PRO A 63 -5.40 8.69 6.05
CA PRO A 63 -6.54 9.60 6.09
C PRO A 63 -7.76 8.98 5.38
N ALA A 64 -8.90 8.98 6.06
CA ALA A 64 -10.18 8.54 5.49
C ALA A 64 -10.86 9.64 4.66
N GLY A 65 -11.74 9.23 3.73
CA GLY A 65 -12.60 10.12 2.95
C GLY A 65 -11.91 10.89 1.82
N GLN A 66 -10.60 10.70 1.63
CA GLN A 66 -9.82 11.26 0.53
C GLN A 66 -9.03 10.16 -0.16
N PRO A 67 -8.78 10.27 -1.48
CA PRO A 67 -8.05 9.24 -2.20
C PRO A 67 -6.62 9.12 -1.69
N ILE A 68 -6.10 7.90 -1.78
CA ILE A 68 -4.68 7.60 -1.58
C ILE A 68 -4.20 6.87 -2.82
N ALA A 69 -3.18 7.42 -3.47
CA ALA A 69 -2.53 6.79 -4.61
C ALA A 69 -1.32 5.99 -4.14
N PHE A 70 -1.08 4.86 -4.79
CA PHE A 70 -0.03 3.92 -4.46
C PHE A 70 0.81 3.63 -5.69
N HIS A 71 2.11 3.50 -5.47
CA HIS A 71 3.06 3.03 -6.46
C HIS A 71 3.75 1.79 -5.91
N TYR A 72 3.44 0.64 -6.49
CA TYR A 72 4.11 -0.62 -6.20
C TYR A 72 5.21 -0.87 -7.24
N ILE A 73 6.41 -1.17 -6.74
CA ILE A 73 7.59 -1.52 -7.53
C ILE A 73 8.14 -2.84 -6.99
N GLY A 74 7.95 -3.91 -7.74
CA GLY A 74 8.49 -5.25 -7.45
C GLY A 74 9.37 -5.77 -8.58
N ASP A 75 9.77 -7.04 -8.50
CA ASP A 75 10.55 -7.65 -9.58
C ASP A 75 9.72 -7.71 -10.87
N ARG A 76 10.11 -6.90 -11.87
CA ARG A 76 9.42 -6.73 -13.16
C ARG A 76 7.95 -6.32 -13.06
N CYS A 77 7.51 -5.80 -11.92
CA CYS A 77 6.13 -5.40 -11.67
C CYS A 77 6.05 -3.94 -11.25
N TYR A 78 5.20 -3.19 -11.96
CA TYR A 78 4.95 -1.78 -11.69
C TYR A 78 3.44 -1.57 -11.75
N ASN A 79 2.85 -1.11 -10.64
CA ASN A 79 1.42 -0.82 -10.58
C ASN A 79 1.21 0.54 -9.92
N MET A 80 0.32 1.33 -10.52
CA MET A 80 -0.18 2.58 -9.96
C MET A 80 -1.69 2.45 -9.79
N PHE A 81 -2.15 2.58 -8.55
CA PHE A 81 -3.55 2.39 -8.22
C PHE A 81 -3.95 3.30 -7.08
N SER A 82 -5.24 3.53 -6.91
CA SER A 82 -5.76 4.38 -5.85
C SER A 82 -7.06 3.82 -5.29
N PHE A 83 -7.41 4.25 -4.09
CA PHE A 83 -8.74 4.04 -3.52
C PHE A 83 -9.05 5.11 -2.47
N VAL A 84 -10.31 5.18 -2.05
CA VAL A 84 -10.77 6.07 -0.98
C VAL A 84 -11.07 5.23 0.27
N PRO A 85 -10.23 5.28 1.32
CA PRO A 85 -10.51 4.59 2.58
C PRO A 85 -11.69 5.22 3.32
N GLU A 86 -12.49 4.38 3.95
CA GLU A 86 -13.59 4.76 4.84
C GLU A 86 -13.09 4.88 6.29
N ALA A 87 -13.73 5.77 7.05
CA ALA A 87 -13.40 5.96 8.45
C ALA A 87 -13.82 4.74 9.28
N GLY A 88 -13.00 4.35 10.25
CA GLY A 88 -13.30 3.24 11.16
C GLY A 88 -13.17 1.85 10.53
N MET A 89 -12.54 1.74 9.36
CA MET A 89 -12.29 0.45 8.70
C MET A 89 -10.81 0.14 8.67
N ASP A 90 -10.49 -1.15 8.81
CA ASP A 90 -9.17 -1.67 8.57
C ASP A 90 -9.03 -2.11 7.12
N TYR A 91 -7.83 -1.97 6.59
CA TYR A 91 -7.51 -2.34 5.21
C TYR A 91 -6.24 -3.17 5.17
N GLU A 92 -6.22 -4.20 4.34
CA GLU A 92 -5.02 -4.99 4.02
C GLU A 92 -4.74 -4.84 2.52
N LEU A 93 -3.62 -4.20 2.20
CA LEU A 93 -3.08 -4.09 0.87
C LEU A 93 -1.99 -5.15 0.69
N ASP A 94 -2.21 -6.08 -0.23
CA ASP A 94 -1.26 -7.12 -0.62
C ASP A 94 -0.80 -6.82 -2.06
N ALA A 95 0.45 -6.38 -2.19
CA ALA A 95 1.07 -6.02 -3.47
C ALA A 95 2.32 -6.88 -3.69
N ALA A 96 2.19 -7.93 -4.49
CA ALA A 96 3.24 -8.93 -4.65
C ALA A 96 3.31 -9.49 -6.08
N ASN A 97 4.50 -9.93 -6.50
CA ASN A 97 4.66 -10.66 -7.75
C ASN A 97 4.44 -12.16 -7.56
N ARG A 98 3.16 -12.57 -7.38
CA ARG A 98 2.75 -13.98 -7.35
C ARG A 98 2.35 -14.47 -8.74
N TYR A 99 3.28 -14.46 -9.70
CA TYR A 99 3.11 -14.88 -11.11
C TYR A 99 2.31 -13.93 -12.03
N LYS A 100 1.45 -13.09 -11.47
CA LYS A 100 0.82 -11.95 -12.14
C LYS A 100 1.01 -10.77 -11.21
N CYS A 101 1.53 -9.65 -11.70
CA CYS A 101 1.81 -8.43 -10.93
C CYS A 101 0.55 -7.93 -10.20
N GLY A 102 0.27 -8.52 -9.04
CA GLY A 102 -1.05 -8.53 -8.45
C GLY A 102 -1.09 -7.60 -7.27
N VAL A 103 -2.10 -6.73 -7.28
CA VAL A 103 -2.42 -5.87 -6.15
C VAL A 103 -3.84 -6.20 -5.74
N THR A 104 -4.02 -6.51 -4.46
CA THR A 104 -5.35 -6.73 -3.89
C THR A 104 -5.51 -5.90 -2.65
N LEU A 105 -6.72 -5.37 -2.47
CA LEU A 105 -7.10 -4.63 -1.29
C LEU A 105 -8.30 -5.32 -0.65
N LYS A 106 -8.19 -5.61 0.64
CA LYS A 106 -9.31 -6.09 1.45
C LYS A 106 -9.70 -5.02 2.45
N ARG A 107 -10.99 -4.83 2.64
CA ARG A 107 -11.58 -4.07 3.73
C ARG A 107 -12.04 -5.02 4.81
N MET A 108 -11.64 -4.76 6.04
CA MET A 108 -11.94 -5.56 7.23
C MET A 108 -12.58 -4.64 8.27
N LEU A 109 -13.45 -5.22 9.11
CA LEU A 109 -13.84 -4.55 10.34
C LEU A 109 -12.62 -4.52 11.28
N VAL A 110 -12.55 -3.49 12.13
CA VAL A 110 -11.43 -3.33 13.06
C VAL A 110 -11.32 -4.56 13.96
N GLY A 111 -10.14 -5.17 14.00
CA GLY A 111 -9.87 -6.38 14.78
C GLY A 111 -10.26 -7.70 14.11
N GLU A 112 -10.85 -7.68 12.90
CA GLU A 112 -11.16 -8.89 12.13
C GLU A 112 -10.08 -9.21 11.08
N ILE A 113 -9.93 -10.49 10.75
CA ILE A 113 -9.01 -10.98 9.71
C ILE A 113 -9.73 -11.18 8.37
N LYS A 114 -11.05 -11.46 8.41
CA LYS A 114 -11.84 -11.66 7.20
C LYS A 114 -12.31 -10.31 6.68
N GLY A 115 -12.24 -10.15 5.38
CA GLY A 115 -12.62 -8.91 4.71
C GLY A 115 -13.18 -9.16 3.33
N SER A 116 -13.77 -8.12 2.76
CA SER A 116 -14.26 -8.10 1.38
C SER A 116 -13.23 -7.44 0.48
N LEU A 117 -13.09 -7.93 -0.75
CA LEU A 117 -12.26 -7.26 -1.76
C LEU A 117 -12.83 -5.87 -2.07
N VAL A 118 -11.93 -4.90 -2.17
CA VAL A 118 -12.25 -3.53 -2.56
C VAL A 118 -11.72 -3.31 -3.97
N PRO A 119 -12.54 -2.78 -4.90
CA PRO A 119 -12.06 -2.43 -6.22
C PRO A 119 -11.03 -1.30 -6.11
N LEU A 120 -9.93 -1.45 -6.83
CA LEU A 120 -8.90 -0.42 -6.95
C LEU A 120 -9.16 0.41 -8.21
N GLY A 121 -9.04 1.72 -8.09
CA GLY A 121 -9.00 2.61 -9.24
C GLY A 121 -7.62 2.60 -9.87
N GLU A 122 -7.55 2.86 -11.18
CA GLU A 122 -6.28 3.15 -11.84
C GLU A 122 -5.72 4.49 -11.35
N SER A 123 -4.40 4.56 -11.20
CA SER A 123 -3.70 5.81 -10.92
C SER A 123 -2.63 6.07 -11.99
N LYS A 124 -2.18 7.31 -12.07
CA LYS A 124 -1.17 7.79 -13.02
C LYS A 124 -0.24 8.77 -12.33
N LEU A 125 0.88 9.10 -12.95
CA LEU A 125 1.69 10.22 -12.51
C LEU A 125 0.90 11.53 -12.64
N CYS A 126 0.96 12.40 -11.63
CA CYS A 126 0.33 13.72 -11.74
C CYS A 126 1.02 14.54 -12.84
N ASN A 127 2.35 14.48 -12.89
CA ASN A 127 3.19 14.96 -13.98
C ASN A 127 4.24 13.90 -14.33
N TRP A 128 4.72 13.89 -15.58
CA TRP A 128 5.72 12.89 -16.04
C TRP A 128 6.98 12.84 -15.14
N ALA A 129 7.40 14.00 -14.61
CA ALA A 129 8.59 14.14 -13.79
C ALA A 129 8.41 13.68 -12.32
N ASP A 130 7.19 13.32 -11.91
CA ASP A 130 6.86 12.98 -10.53
C ASP A 130 7.11 11.49 -10.18
N ASN A 131 7.76 10.74 -11.09
CA ASN A 131 8.15 9.35 -10.86
C ASN A 131 9.38 9.21 -9.93
N PHE A 132 10.12 10.29 -9.71
CA PHE A 132 11.37 10.32 -8.95
C PHE A 132 11.16 10.89 -7.55
#